data_AF-A0AA95L0V1-F1
#
_entry.id   AF-A0AA95L0V1-F1
#
_cell.length_a   1.000
_cell.length_b   1.000
_cell.length_c   1.000
_cell.angle_alpha   90.00
_cell.angle_beta   90.00
_cell.angle_gamma   90.00
#
_symmetry.space_group_name_H-M   'P 1'
#
loop_
_entity.id
_entity.type
_entity.pdbx_description
1 polymer ?
#
loop_
_entity_poly.entity_id
_entity_poly.type
_entity_poly.pdbx_seq_one_letter_code
_entity_poly.pdbx_strand_id
1 'polypeptide(L)'
;MAGWENGNNDEGIWRAVPQASYTGATGTNPVSGRNGTPSYMTLAAPDKSDFSTVILNDSEYERTYKLQTVNMAYTGTPSLEIWETRAAGKGEAFNSSYMQYRGKVSADGGVIYTVRVKPYSIVTVTTLENSGNNAHHTPLPVEGERTVLDTDATGSVQNTGDGILYADDFDFPARRFL
;
A
#
# COMPACT_ATOMS: atom_id res chain seq x y z
N MET A 1 11.58 -15.57 12.65
CA MET A 1 12.35 -14.34 12.36
C MET A 1 13.18 -14.63 11.12
N ALA A 2 12.85 -14.00 9.99
CA ALA A 2 13.63 -14.12 8.77
C ALA A 2 14.80 -13.13 8.89
N GLY A 3 16.02 -13.65 8.84
CA GLY A 3 17.25 -12.94 9.15
C GLY A 3 17.61 -11.87 8.13
N TRP A 4 17.58 -10.62 8.57
CA TRP A 4 18.26 -9.44 8.02
C TRP A 4 18.51 -8.42 9.15
N GLU A 5 18.52 -8.86 10.41
CA GLU A 5 18.66 -7.99 11.58
C GLU A 5 20.13 -7.94 11.99
N ASN A 6 20.78 -6.79 11.85
CA ASN A 6 21.96 -6.50 12.65
C ASN A 6 21.52 -6.05 14.07
N GLY A 7 22.36 -6.27 15.08
CA GLY A 7 22.01 -6.03 16.48
C GLY A 7 21.69 -4.57 16.84
N ASN A 8 21.98 -3.64 15.93
CA ASN A 8 21.84 -2.19 16.14
C ASN A 8 20.62 -1.59 15.44
N ASN A 9 19.98 -2.34 14.53
CA ASN A 9 18.79 -1.93 13.79
C ASN A 9 18.99 -0.62 13.00
N ASP A 10 20.14 -0.42 12.34
CA ASP A 10 20.51 0.84 11.67
C ASP A 10 20.51 0.77 10.12
N GLU A 11 20.15 -0.37 9.53
CA GLU A 11 20.15 -0.56 8.06
C GLU A 11 19.04 0.21 7.31
N GLY A 12 18.35 1.14 7.97
CA GLY A 12 17.29 1.96 7.35
C GLY A 12 16.00 1.21 7.01
N ILE A 13 15.92 -0.09 7.32
CA ILE A 13 14.75 -0.92 7.04
C ILE A 13 13.62 -0.58 8.03
N TRP A 14 12.48 -0.16 7.50
CA TRP A 14 11.27 0.08 8.28
C TRP A 14 10.77 -1.19 8.96
N ARG A 15 10.38 -1.08 10.24
CA ARG A 15 9.96 -2.20 11.07
C ARG A 15 8.46 -2.18 11.28
N ALA A 16 7.82 -3.34 11.09
CA ALA A 16 6.47 -3.53 11.61
C ALA A 16 6.49 -3.35 13.13
N VAL A 17 5.46 -2.70 13.67
CA VAL A 17 5.27 -2.49 15.11
C VAL A 17 4.09 -3.37 15.56
N PRO A 18 4.33 -4.61 16.02
CA PRO A 18 3.24 -5.54 16.33
C PRO A 18 2.30 -5.02 17.41
N GLN A 19 2.83 -4.29 18.40
CA GLN A 19 2.04 -3.69 19.48
C GLN A 19 1.14 -2.54 19.02
N ALA A 20 1.39 -1.99 17.82
CA ALA A 20 0.57 -0.96 17.18
C ALA A 20 -0.10 -1.49 15.89
N SER A 21 -0.28 -2.81 15.78
CA SER A 21 -0.90 -3.48 14.65
C SER A 21 -1.93 -4.48 15.16
N TYR A 22 -3.05 -4.60 14.44
CA TYR A 22 -4.12 -5.51 14.81
C TYR A 22 -4.92 -5.88 13.57
N THR A 23 -5.39 -7.12 13.50
CA THR A 23 -6.42 -7.52 12.54
C THR A 23 -7.48 -8.32 13.25
N GLY A 24 -8.73 -7.90 13.11
CA GLY A 24 -9.88 -8.70 13.51
C GLY A 24 -10.42 -9.57 12.36
N ALA A 25 -9.75 -9.58 11.20
CA ALA A 25 -10.12 -10.46 10.10
C ALA A 25 -9.81 -11.92 10.48
N THR A 26 -10.71 -12.83 10.12
CA THR A 26 -10.60 -14.27 10.43
C THR A 26 -10.69 -15.11 9.16
N GLY A 27 -10.17 -16.34 9.24
CA GLY A 27 -10.17 -17.30 8.12
C GLY A 27 -8.87 -17.31 7.31
N THR A 28 -8.71 -18.35 6.48
CA THR A 28 -7.55 -18.54 5.58
C THR A 28 -7.85 -18.20 4.12
N ASN A 29 -9.08 -17.75 3.83
CA ASN A 29 -9.61 -17.49 2.48
C ASN A 29 -10.00 -16.01 2.38
N PRO A 30 -9.58 -15.25 1.34
CA PRO A 30 -9.70 -13.78 1.29
C PRO A 30 -11.12 -13.20 1.29
N VAL A 31 -12.16 -14.04 1.34
CA VAL A 31 -13.57 -13.62 1.19
C VAL A 31 -14.34 -13.61 2.52
N SER A 32 -13.80 -14.18 3.60
CA SER A 32 -14.43 -14.15 4.94
C SER A 32 -14.03 -12.92 5.78
N GLY A 33 -13.77 -11.78 5.12
CA GLY A 33 -13.29 -10.56 5.78
C GLY A 33 -14.38 -9.65 6.33
N ARG A 34 -15.64 -9.77 5.88
CA ARG A 34 -16.69 -8.75 6.04
C ARG A 34 -17.29 -8.59 7.46
N ASN A 35 -16.51 -8.87 8.50
CA ASN A 35 -16.92 -8.72 9.89
C ASN A 35 -16.84 -7.26 10.37
N GLY A 36 -16.24 -6.37 9.56
CA GLY A 36 -16.14 -4.94 9.88
C GLY A 36 -15.29 -4.64 11.10
N THR A 37 -14.45 -5.59 11.52
CA THR A 37 -13.56 -5.47 12.66
C THR A 37 -12.36 -4.59 12.31
N PRO A 38 -11.74 -3.90 13.29
CA PRO A 38 -10.57 -3.08 13.01
C PRO A 38 -9.45 -3.91 12.37
N SER A 39 -8.82 -3.36 11.35
CA SER A 39 -7.65 -3.96 10.71
C SER A 39 -6.67 -2.87 10.33
N TYR A 40 -5.48 -2.91 10.91
CA TYR A 40 -4.43 -1.93 10.68
C TYR A 40 -3.03 -2.49 10.95
N MET A 41 -2.05 -2.00 10.20
CA MET A 41 -0.65 -2.35 10.34
C MET A 41 0.19 -1.08 10.40
N THR A 42 1.05 -0.99 11.41
CA THR A 42 1.95 0.14 11.60
C THR A 42 3.38 -0.29 11.31
N LEU A 43 4.09 0.53 10.53
CA LEU A 43 5.52 0.45 10.33
C LEU A 43 6.18 1.75 10.81
N ALA A 44 7.38 1.65 11.36
CA ALA A 44 8.17 2.80 11.78
C ALA A 44 9.59 2.74 11.22
N ALA A 45 10.18 3.91 10.97
CA ALA A 45 11.59 4.02 10.67
C ALA A 45 12.42 3.49 11.86
N PRO A 46 13.55 2.82 11.60
CA PRO A 46 14.36 2.21 12.67
C PRO A 46 14.90 3.22 13.69
N ASP A 47 15.20 4.43 13.24
CA ASP A 47 15.65 5.57 14.05
C ASP A 47 14.50 6.33 14.73
N LYS A 48 13.25 5.88 14.53
CA LYS A 48 12.02 6.46 15.06
C LYS A 48 11.74 7.88 14.55
N SER A 49 12.29 8.28 13.41
CA SER A 49 12.00 9.58 12.79
C SER A 49 10.57 9.64 12.25
N ASP A 50 10.04 8.51 11.80
CA ASP A 50 8.80 8.44 11.05
C ASP A 50 8.00 7.16 11.31
N PHE A 51 6.71 7.22 11.03
CA PHE A 51 5.85 6.04 10.98
C PHE A 51 4.77 6.17 9.91
N SER A 52 4.21 5.02 9.55
CA SER A 52 3.07 4.88 8.65
C SER A 52 2.14 3.81 9.19
N THR A 53 0.85 4.09 9.25
CA THR A 53 -0.19 3.11 9.58
C THR A 53 -1.11 2.95 8.37
N VAL A 54 -1.21 1.72 7.88
CA VAL A 54 -2.20 1.32 6.87
C VAL A 54 -3.42 0.80 7.61
N ILE A 55 -4.59 1.38 7.35
CA ILE A 55 -5.87 1.08 7.98
C ILE A 55 -6.82 0.57 6.90
N LEU A 56 -7.47 -0.56 7.16
CA LEU A 56 -8.47 -1.15 6.29
C LEU A 56 -9.85 -1.00 6.96
N ASN A 57 -10.81 -0.46 6.21
CA ASN A 57 -12.21 -0.48 6.57
C ASN A 57 -12.98 -1.28 5.51
N ASP A 58 -13.28 -2.52 5.82
CA ASP A 58 -14.07 -3.43 4.98
C ASP A 58 -15.57 -3.45 5.36
N SER A 59 -15.99 -2.57 6.27
CA SER A 59 -17.37 -2.41 6.67
C SER A 59 -18.12 -1.41 5.80
N GLU A 60 -19.46 -1.46 5.86
CA GLU A 60 -20.34 -0.48 5.22
C GLU A 60 -20.45 0.85 5.99
N TYR A 61 -19.81 0.95 7.16
CA TYR A 61 -19.88 2.12 8.04
C TYR A 61 -18.56 2.86 8.10
N GLU A 62 -18.60 4.18 8.29
CA GLU A 62 -17.40 4.96 8.59
C GLU A 62 -16.82 4.52 9.94
N ARG A 63 -15.49 4.49 10.03
CA ARG A 63 -14.75 4.17 11.26
C ARG A 63 -13.89 5.34 11.67
N THR A 64 -13.83 5.59 12.97
CA THR A 64 -12.95 6.60 13.57
C THR A 64 -11.83 5.91 14.33
N TYR A 65 -10.60 6.23 13.96
CA TYR A 65 -9.38 5.75 14.61
C TYR A 65 -8.72 6.90 15.38
N LYS A 66 -8.26 6.60 16.59
CA LYS A 66 -7.45 7.52 17.39
C LYS A 66 -6.04 6.96 17.46
N LEU A 67 -5.08 7.70 16.94
CA LEU A 67 -3.67 7.30 16.93
C LEU A 67 -2.95 8.16 17.95
N GLN A 68 -2.31 7.51 18.94
CA GLN A 68 -1.44 8.18 19.89
C GLN A 68 0.00 7.74 19.60
N THR A 69 0.88 8.72 19.46
CA THR A 69 2.31 8.44 19.24
C THR A 69 3.06 8.48 20.56
N VAL A 70 3.93 7.50 20.79
CA VAL A 70 4.75 7.37 21.99
C VAL A 70 6.15 6.88 21.59
N ASN A 71 7.19 7.33 22.29
CA ASN A 71 8.57 6.90 22.08
C ASN A 71 9.09 7.11 20.63
N MET A 72 8.77 8.25 20.03
CA MET A 72 9.31 8.68 18.74
C MET A 72 10.46 9.67 18.91
N ALA A 73 11.36 9.75 17.91
CA ALA A 73 12.56 10.59 17.97
C ALA A 73 12.37 11.98 17.35
N TYR A 74 11.26 12.23 16.64
CA TYR A 74 10.94 13.57 16.12
C TYR A 74 10.67 14.56 17.26
N THR A 75 10.99 15.83 17.02
CA THR A 75 10.68 16.93 17.93
C THR A 75 9.32 17.54 17.62
N GLY A 76 8.52 17.84 18.64
CA GLY A 76 7.19 18.43 18.47
C GLY A 76 6.15 17.39 18.04
N THR A 77 5.15 17.86 17.29
CA THR A 77 3.99 17.06 16.89
C THR A 77 3.76 17.20 15.39
N PRO A 78 4.37 16.33 14.55
CA PRO A 78 4.21 16.40 13.10
C PRO A 78 2.76 16.17 12.70
N SER A 79 2.32 16.75 11.57
CA SER A 79 1.03 16.36 10.98
C SER A 79 1.14 14.98 10.32
N LEU A 80 0.02 14.27 10.17
CA LEU A 80 -0.03 13.06 9.34
C LEU A 80 -0.65 13.36 7.99
N GLU A 81 0.02 13.01 6.90
CA GLU A 81 -0.61 12.93 5.58
C GLU A 81 -1.60 11.77 5.52
N ILE A 82 -2.71 11.95 4.81
CA ILE A 82 -3.75 10.94 4.62
C ILE A 82 -3.82 10.59 3.14
N TRP A 83 -3.61 9.31 2.82
CA TRP A 83 -3.70 8.75 1.48
C TRP A 83 -4.78 7.67 1.44
N GLU A 84 -5.73 7.76 0.52
CA GLU A 84 -6.90 6.89 0.46
C GLU A 84 -6.95 6.12 -0.86
N THR A 85 -7.18 4.81 -0.78
CA THR A 85 -7.60 3.99 -1.91
C THR A 85 -9.03 3.49 -1.68
N ARG A 86 -9.88 3.63 -2.70
CA ARG A 86 -11.25 3.08 -2.73
C ARG A 86 -11.55 2.50 -4.09
N ALA A 87 -12.57 1.64 -4.16
CA ALA A 87 -13.12 1.19 -5.43
C ALA A 87 -13.56 2.39 -6.27
N ALA A 88 -13.36 2.28 -7.58
CA ALA A 88 -13.84 3.27 -8.54
C ALA A 88 -15.37 3.38 -8.51
N GLY A 89 -15.87 4.58 -8.78
CA GLY A 89 -17.31 4.81 -8.98
C GLY A 89 -17.84 4.06 -10.21
N LYS A 90 -19.17 3.90 -10.28
CA LYS A 90 -19.81 3.29 -11.45
C LYS A 90 -19.50 4.12 -12.71
N GLY A 91 -18.84 3.49 -13.68
CA GLY A 91 -18.47 4.11 -14.95
C GLY A 91 -17.14 4.89 -14.92
N GLU A 92 -16.44 4.91 -13.79
CA GLU A 92 -15.09 5.46 -13.70
C GLU A 92 -14.03 4.42 -14.09
N ALA A 93 -12.83 4.88 -14.45
CA ALA A 93 -11.68 4.02 -14.64
C ALA A 93 -11.35 3.27 -13.34
N PHE A 94 -10.93 2.00 -13.43
CA PHE A 94 -10.74 1.13 -12.26
C PHE A 94 -9.77 1.69 -11.20
N ASN A 95 -8.82 2.52 -11.62
CA ASN A 95 -7.78 3.15 -10.81
C ASN A 95 -8.10 4.61 -10.42
N SER A 96 -9.29 5.13 -10.74
CA SER A 96 -9.68 6.55 -10.52
C SER A 96 -9.54 6.99 -9.07
N SER A 97 -9.70 6.06 -8.14
CA SER A 97 -9.65 6.27 -6.69
C SER A 97 -8.45 5.58 -6.03
N TYR A 98 -7.40 5.27 -6.79
CA TYR A 98 -6.15 4.73 -6.27
C TYR A 98 -5.26 5.82 -5.64
N MET A 99 -4.75 5.56 -4.44
CA MET A 99 -3.74 6.35 -3.72
C MET A 99 -3.97 7.87 -3.78
N GLN A 100 -5.17 8.32 -3.46
CA GLN A 100 -5.56 9.73 -3.50
C GLN A 100 -5.14 10.45 -2.22
N TYR A 101 -4.38 11.53 -2.34
CA TYR A 101 -4.09 12.42 -1.21
C TYR A 101 -5.36 13.11 -0.70
N ARG A 102 -5.60 13.06 0.61
CA ARG A 102 -6.79 13.62 1.28
C ARG A 102 -6.47 14.77 2.23
N GLY A 103 -5.23 15.23 2.25
CA GLY A 103 -4.78 16.30 3.13
C GLY A 103 -4.02 15.79 4.36
N LYS A 104 -3.93 16.65 5.37
CA LYS A 104 -3.21 16.39 6.62
C LYS A 104 -4.13 16.45 7.82
N VAL A 105 -3.79 15.69 8.85
CA VAL A 105 -4.40 15.79 10.19
C VAL A 105 -3.33 16.19 11.22
N SER A 106 -3.67 17.16 12.06
CA SER A 106 -2.86 17.56 13.21
C SER A 106 -3.34 16.85 14.46
N ALA A 107 -2.46 16.68 15.45
CA ALA A 107 -2.87 16.05 16.70
C ALA A 107 -3.70 17.00 17.57
N ASP A 108 -4.78 16.47 18.13
CA ASP A 108 -5.53 17.08 19.22
C ASP A 108 -4.71 16.95 20.52
N GLY A 109 -4.65 18.05 21.30
CA GLY A 109 -3.92 18.07 22.58
C GLY A 109 -2.42 17.75 22.47
N GLY A 110 -1.85 17.82 21.26
CA GLY A 110 -0.42 17.61 20.98
C GLY A 110 0.04 16.16 20.80
N VAL A 111 -0.83 15.14 20.98
CA VAL A 111 -0.40 13.73 20.90
C VAL A 111 -1.39 12.75 20.27
N ILE A 112 -2.68 13.09 20.12
CA ILE A 112 -3.72 12.19 19.57
C ILE A 112 -4.20 12.68 18.20
N TYR A 113 -4.06 11.87 17.16
CA TYR A 113 -4.64 12.12 15.84
C TYR A 113 -5.99 11.41 15.71
N THR A 114 -7.01 12.12 15.23
CA THR A 114 -8.34 11.54 14.95
C THR A 114 -8.53 11.38 13.44
N VAL A 115 -8.59 10.14 12.96
CA VAL A 115 -8.69 9.80 11.53
C VAL A 115 -10.04 9.15 11.25
N ARG A 116 -10.78 9.67 10.27
CA ARG A 116 -12.02 9.08 9.77
C ARG A 116 -11.75 8.30 8.49
N VAL A 117 -12.17 7.04 8.48
CA VAL A 117 -11.94 6.08 7.40
C VAL A 117 -13.28 5.67 6.83
N LYS A 118 -13.53 6.04 5.58
CA LYS A 118 -14.79 5.78 4.87
C LYS A 118 -15.06 4.27 4.73
N PRO A 119 -16.32 3.86 4.53
CA PRO A 119 -16.66 2.49 4.15
C PRO A 119 -15.83 2.00 2.96
N TYR A 120 -15.48 0.71 2.98
CA TYR A 120 -14.79 0.02 1.88
C TYR A 120 -13.56 0.76 1.35
N SER A 121 -12.68 1.17 2.26
CA SER A 121 -11.48 1.96 1.94
C SER A 121 -10.23 1.44 2.63
N ILE A 122 -9.09 1.73 2.01
CA ILE A 122 -7.77 1.59 2.60
C ILE A 122 -7.21 2.98 2.78
N VAL A 123 -6.81 3.33 4.00
CA VAL A 123 -6.22 4.63 4.32
C VAL A 123 -4.83 4.41 4.88
N THR A 124 -3.83 5.06 4.29
CA THR A 124 -2.50 5.18 4.87
C THR A 124 -2.39 6.55 5.54
N VAL A 125 -2.02 6.56 6.81
CA VAL A 125 -1.61 7.78 7.52
C VAL A 125 -0.13 7.72 7.82
N THR A 126 0.60 8.81 7.59
CA THR A 126 2.06 8.81 7.69
C THR A 126 2.60 10.17 8.11
N THR A 127 3.71 10.19 8.86
CA THR A 127 4.47 11.41 9.16
C THR A 127 5.32 11.87 7.97
N LEU A 128 5.49 11.02 6.95
CA LEU A 128 6.23 11.37 5.75
C LEU A 128 5.51 12.46 4.95
N GLU A 129 6.32 13.36 4.38
CA GLU A 129 5.89 14.50 3.58
C GLU A 129 6.01 14.17 2.08
N ASN A 130 5.05 13.42 1.56
CA ASN A 130 5.07 12.86 0.20
C ASN A 130 4.15 13.60 -0.78
N SER A 131 3.22 14.43 -0.29
CA SER A 131 2.23 15.12 -1.11
C SER A 131 2.84 16.07 -2.16
N GLY A 132 4.07 16.54 -1.96
CA GLY A 132 4.80 17.36 -2.93
C GLY A 132 5.48 16.57 -4.06
N ASN A 133 5.56 15.24 -3.98
CA ASN A 133 6.22 14.42 -4.97
C ASN A 133 5.21 13.82 -5.97
N ASN A 134 5.27 14.30 -7.22
CA ASN A 134 4.37 13.90 -8.31
C ASN A 134 4.36 12.38 -8.59
N ALA A 135 5.43 11.65 -8.25
CA ALA A 135 5.46 10.20 -8.40
C ALA A 135 4.35 9.51 -7.61
N HIS A 136 3.99 10.03 -6.43
CA HIS A 136 2.92 9.47 -5.59
C HIS A 136 1.51 9.82 -6.06
N HIS A 137 1.37 10.73 -7.01
CA HIS A 137 0.09 11.11 -7.63
C HIS A 137 -0.13 10.44 -8.99
N THR A 138 0.88 9.71 -9.48
CA THR A 138 0.77 9.02 -10.76
C THR A 138 -0.11 7.78 -10.59
N PRO A 139 -1.27 7.70 -11.28
CA PRO A 139 -2.15 6.56 -11.17
C PRO A 139 -1.48 5.30 -11.71
N LEU A 140 -1.92 4.12 -11.26
CA LEU A 140 -1.47 2.85 -11.82
C LEU A 140 -1.69 2.86 -13.34
N PRO A 141 -0.74 2.37 -14.14
CA PRO A 141 -0.97 2.22 -15.57
C PRO A 141 -2.20 1.35 -15.81
N VAL A 142 -3.06 1.79 -16.74
CA VAL A 142 -4.15 0.97 -17.22
C VAL A 142 -3.54 -0.03 -18.19
N GLU A 143 -3.63 -1.32 -17.89
CA GLU A 143 -3.27 -2.35 -18.86
C GLU A 143 -4.13 -2.13 -20.12
N GLY A 144 -3.46 -2.09 -21.27
CA GLY A 144 -4.14 -2.02 -22.58
C GLY A 144 -4.92 -3.29 -22.88
N GLU A 145 -5.18 -3.54 -24.17
CA GLU A 145 -5.71 -4.85 -24.56
C GLU A 145 -4.80 -5.96 -24.03
N ARG A 146 -5.37 -6.84 -23.21
CA ARG A 146 -4.70 -8.06 -22.77
C ARG A 146 -4.72 -9.03 -23.94
N THR A 147 -3.68 -8.99 -24.75
CA THR A 147 -3.47 -10.00 -25.79
C THR A 147 -3.22 -11.34 -25.12
N VAL A 148 -3.76 -12.41 -25.69
CA VAL A 148 -3.37 -13.77 -25.30
C VAL A 148 -1.85 -13.85 -25.49
N LEU A 149 -1.16 -14.34 -24.46
CA LEU A 149 0.21 -14.82 -24.62
C LEU A 149 0.07 -16.03 -25.53
N ASP A 150 0.18 -15.79 -26.83
CA ASP A 150 0.20 -16.75 -27.93
C ASP A 150 1.51 -16.45 -28.63
N THR A 151 2.58 -17.10 -28.21
CA THR A 151 3.92 -16.91 -28.78
C THR A 151 4.20 -18.00 -29.80
N ASP A 152 5.03 -17.71 -30.81
CA ASP A 152 5.60 -18.76 -31.64
C ASP A 152 6.49 -19.73 -30.83
N ALA A 153 6.98 -20.78 -31.47
CA ALA A 153 7.84 -21.80 -30.83
C ALA A 153 9.16 -21.27 -30.24
N THR A 154 9.54 -20.03 -30.55
CA THR A 154 10.75 -19.39 -29.98
C THR A 154 10.44 -18.52 -28.77
N GLY A 155 9.16 -18.23 -28.50
CA GLY A 155 8.76 -17.32 -27.43
C GLY A 155 8.96 -15.83 -27.75
N SER A 156 9.53 -15.50 -28.91
CA SER A 156 9.98 -14.14 -29.22
C SER A 156 8.97 -13.28 -29.98
N VAL A 157 7.96 -13.89 -30.63
CA VAL A 157 6.97 -13.20 -31.46
C VAL A 157 5.57 -13.70 -31.14
N GLN A 158 4.57 -12.81 -31.16
CA GLN A 158 3.17 -13.20 -31.02
C GLN A 158 2.68 -13.98 -32.27
N ASN A 159 2.12 -15.17 -32.07
CA ASN A 159 1.53 -16.01 -33.10
C ASN A 159 0.27 -16.74 -32.57
N THR A 160 -0.92 -16.29 -32.97
CA THR A 160 -2.20 -16.90 -32.56
C THR A 160 -2.67 -18.04 -33.49
N GLY A 161 -1.85 -18.42 -34.48
CA GLY A 161 -2.20 -19.40 -35.52
C GLY A 161 -1.66 -20.81 -35.27
N ASP A 162 -0.81 -20.98 -34.25
CA ASP A 162 -0.28 -22.28 -33.84
C ASP A 162 -0.98 -22.81 -32.57
N GLY A 163 -0.47 -23.91 -32.02
CA GLY A 163 -1.01 -24.53 -30.80
C GLY A 163 -0.23 -24.16 -29.53
N ILE A 164 0.62 -23.14 -29.60
CA ILE A 164 1.53 -22.76 -28.51
C ILE A 164 0.99 -21.50 -27.84
N LEU A 165 0.57 -21.67 -26.59
CA LEU A 165 0.19 -20.53 -25.76
C LEU A 165 1.47 -19.76 -25.35
N TYR A 166 2.42 -20.44 -24.73
CA TYR A 166 3.65 -19.79 -24.28
C TYR A 166 4.87 -20.66 -24.54
N ALA A 167 5.92 -20.04 -25.08
CA ALA A 167 7.27 -20.56 -25.16
C ALA A 167 8.26 -19.49 -24.68
N ASP A 168 9.39 -19.94 -24.16
CA ASP A 168 10.53 -19.12 -23.77
C ASP A 168 11.78 -19.97 -24.06
N ASP A 169 12.72 -19.42 -24.81
CA ASP A 169 13.98 -20.10 -25.13
C ASP A 169 15.01 -19.96 -24.00
N PHE A 170 14.71 -19.16 -22.97
CA PHE A 170 15.58 -18.81 -21.85
C PHE A 170 16.94 -18.22 -22.29
N ASP A 171 17.06 -17.77 -23.54
CA ASP A 171 18.26 -17.12 -24.03
C ASP A 171 18.18 -15.64 -23.71
N PHE A 172 19.02 -15.20 -22.77
CA PHE A 172 19.13 -13.81 -22.36
C PHE A 172 20.44 -13.19 -22.88
N PRO A 173 20.66 -13.07 -24.21
CA PRO A 173 21.78 -12.27 -24.68
C PRO A 173 21.51 -10.82 -24.26
N ALA A 174 22.52 -10.16 -23.73
CA ALA A 174 22.44 -8.78 -23.23
C ALA A 174 21.86 -7.84 -24.30
N ARG A 175 20.54 -7.67 -24.33
CA ARG A 175 19.85 -6.66 -25.12
C ARG A 175 20.18 -5.32 -24.48
N ARG A 176 21.27 -4.70 -24.97
CA ARG A 176 21.60 -3.30 -24.72
C ARG A 176 20.48 -2.49 -25.38
N PHE A 177 19.59 -1.96 -24.56
CA PHE A 177 18.67 -0.91 -24.99
C PHE A 177 19.53 0.30 -25.44
N LEU A 178 19.47 0.62 -26.73
CA LEU A 178 19.87 1.93 -27.27
C LEU A 178 18.68 2.88 -27.20
#